data_AF-A0AAD7FGQ1-F1
#
_entry.id   AF-A0AAD7FGQ1-F1
#
_cell.length_a   1.000
_cell.length_b   1.000
_cell.length_c   1.000
_cell.angle_alpha   90.00
_cell.angle_beta   90.00
_cell.angle_gamma   90.00
#
_symmetry.space_group_name_H-M   'P 1'
#
loop_
_entity.id
_entity.type
_entity.pdbx_description
1 polymer ?
#
loop_
_entity_poly.entity_id
_entity_poly.type
_entity_poly.pdbx_seq_one_letter_code
_entity_poly.pdbx_strand_id
1 'polypeptide(L)'
;MAAGTAERSFTSTLLEERTGQDELITWAASAVQTGGSSTTATQLESFFLAMTLYPEVQAKAQEEIDRVVGIGRLPDISDRANMPYMTAFAGNSSAGTLSYLRV
;
A
#
# COMPACT_ATOMS: atom_id res chain seq x y z
N MET A 1 19.35 0.24 -23.62
CA MET A 1 18.25 0.36 -22.64
C MET A 1 17.54 -0.98 -22.61
N ALA A 2 17.52 -1.67 -21.47
CA ALA A 2 16.86 -2.97 -21.36
C ALA A 2 15.38 -2.80 -21.74
N ALA A 3 14.83 -3.71 -22.55
CA ALA A 3 13.42 -3.68 -22.92
C ALA A 3 12.60 -3.68 -21.63
N GLY A 4 11.93 -2.56 -21.32
CA GLY A 4 11.15 -2.41 -20.10
C GLY A 4 9.97 -3.37 -20.14
N THR A 5 10.07 -4.48 -19.41
CA THR A 5 9.00 -5.48 -19.27
C THR A 5 7.97 -5.09 -18.20
N ALA A 6 8.04 -3.87 -17.66
CA ALA A 6 7.11 -3.37 -16.67
C ALA A 6 5.76 -3.04 -17.32
N GLU A 7 4.67 -3.30 -16.60
CA GLU A 7 3.34 -2.85 -17.00
C GLU A 7 3.29 -1.32 -17.10
N ARG A 8 2.50 -0.78 -18.05
CA ARG A 8 2.45 0.67 -18.26
C ARG A 8 1.85 1.38 -17.06
N SER A 9 2.51 2.46 -16.63
CA SER A 9 1.96 3.35 -15.61
C SER A 9 0.82 4.19 -16.17
N PHE A 10 -0.05 4.68 -15.27
CA PHE A 10 -1.15 5.60 -15.60
C PHE A 10 -0.72 6.73 -16.54
N THR A 11 0.38 7.42 -16.22
CA THR A 11 0.89 8.54 -17.03
C THR A 11 1.43 8.08 -18.37
N SER A 12 2.13 6.94 -18.44
CA SER A 12 2.64 6.40 -19.72
C SER A 12 1.49 6.04 -20.66
N THR A 13 0.45 5.39 -20.14
CA THR A 13 -0.74 5.03 -20.91
C THR A 13 -1.42 6.29 -21.48
N LEU A 14 -1.60 7.33 -20.67
CA LEU A 14 -2.22 8.57 -21.13
C LEU A 14 -1.39 9.33 -22.17
N LEU A 15 -0.06 9.36 -22.02
CA LEU A 15 0.83 10.00 -22.99
C LEU A 15 0.77 9.33 -24.37
N GLU A 16 0.62 8.00 -24.41
CA GLU A 16 0.50 7.26 -25.67
C GLU A 16 -0.90 7.39 -26.30
N GLU A 17 -1.96 7.37 -25.49
CA GLU A 17 -3.36 7.36 -26.00
C GLU A 17 -3.96 8.74 -26.26
N ARG A 18 -3.38 9.81 -25.69
CA ARG A 18 -3.93 11.18 -25.70
C ARG A 18 -2.89 12.21 -26.15
N THR A 19 -2.33 11.99 -27.33
CA THR A 19 -1.33 12.89 -27.94
C THR A 19 -1.86 14.33 -28.04
N GLY A 20 -1.05 15.31 -27.59
CA GLY A 20 -1.38 16.74 -27.65
C GLY A 20 -2.18 17.28 -26.45
N GLN A 21 -2.37 16.48 -25.38
CA GLN A 21 -3.07 16.87 -24.15
C GLN A 21 -2.12 16.93 -22.93
N ASP A 22 -0.85 17.23 -23.15
CA ASP A 22 0.23 17.13 -22.16
C ASP A 22 -0.07 17.90 -20.86
N GLU A 23 -0.71 19.06 -20.95
CA GLU A 23 -1.11 19.87 -19.79
C GLU A 23 -2.19 19.17 -18.94
N LEU A 24 -3.21 18.60 -19.59
CA LEU A 24 -4.27 17.85 -18.90
C LEU A 24 -3.71 16.58 -18.25
N ILE A 25 -2.80 15.89 -18.93
CA ILE A 25 -2.12 14.69 -18.41
C ILE A 25 -1.28 15.05 -17.18
N THR A 26 -0.56 16.18 -17.23
CA THR A 26 0.23 16.69 -16.11
C THR A 26 -0.65 16.98 -14.90
N TRP A 27 -1.79 17.65 -15.11
CA TRP A 27 -2.72 17.95 -14.04
C TRP A 27 -3.35 16.68 -13.45
N ALA A 28 -3.78 15.74 -14.30
CA ALA A 28 -4.35 14.47 -13.86
C ALA A 28 -3.34 13.64 -13.03
N ALA A 29 -2.09 13.52 -13.51
CA ALA A 29 -1.03 12.82 -12.79
C ALA A 29 -0.72 13.50 -11.44
N SER A 30 -0.68 14.84 -11.42
CA SER A 30 -0.45 15.62 -10.19
C SER A 30 -1.58 15.42 -9.18
N ALA A 31 -2.83 15.37 -9.63
CA ALA A 31 -3.99 15.13 -8.77
C ALA A 31 -3.93 13.75 -8.11
N VAL A 32 -3.63 12.70 -8.88
CA VAL A 32 -3.48 11.32 -8.38
C VAL A 32 -2.34 11.23 -7.36
N GLN A 33 -1.17 11.79 -7.69
CA GLN A 33 -0.02 11.82 -6.78
C GLN A 33 -0.38 12.53 -5.47
N THR A 34 -1.01 13.71 -5.54
CA THR A 34 -1.33 14.51 -4.36
C THR A 34 -2.36 13.82 -3.47
N GLY A 35 -3.39 13.19 -4.05
CA GLY A 35 -4.41 12.47 -3.29
C GLY A 35 -3.88 11.22 -2.57
N GLY A 36 -2.89 10.53 -3.16
CA GLY A 36 -2.31 9.31 -2.60
C GLY A 36 -1.11 9.51 -1.67
N SER A 37 -0.35 10.60 -1.83
CA SER A 37 0.94 10.74 -1.14
C SER A 37 0.81 11.04 0.35
N SER A 38 0.04 12.07 0.70
CA SER A 38 -0.07 12.52 2.10
C SER A 38 -0.82 11.51 2.97
N THR A 39 -1.87 10.91 2.43
CA THR A 39 -2.69 9.90 3.12
C THR A 39 -1.89 8.63 3.41
N THR A 40 -1.10 8.16 2.45
CA THR A 40 -0.23 6.97 2.63
C THR A 40 0.88 7.24 3.65
N ALA A 41 1.49 8.42 3.62
CA ALA A 41 2.51 8.80 4.59
C ALA A 41 1.96 8.79 6.02
N THR A 42 0.86 9.49 6.27
CA THR A 42 0.20 9.52 7.60
C THR A 42 -0.23 8.13 8.05
N GLN A 43 -0.69 7.28 7.13
CA GLN A 43 -1.06 5.90 7.43
C GLN A 43 0.13 5.06 7.88
N LEU A 44 1.30 5.21 7.24
CA LEU A 44 2.53 4.53 7.62
C LEU A 44 3.07 5.03 8.97
N GLU A 45 3.04 6.34 9.21
CA GLU A 45 3.43 6.92 10.49
C GLU A 45 2.56 6.37 11.63
N SER A 46 1.24 6.35 11.44
CA SER A 46 0.28 5.79 12.41
C SER A 46 0.50 4.30 12.62
N PHE A 47 0.83 3.56 11.55
CA PHE A 47 1.15 2.13 11.60
C PHE A 47 2.37 1.86 12.47
N PHE A 48 3.48 2.58 12.23
CA PHE A 48 4.70 2.40 13.02
C PHE A 48 4.48 2.80 14.47
N LEU A 49 3.79 3.92 14.73
CA LEU A 49 3.42 4.31 16.09
C LEU A 49 2.62 3.20 16.80
N ALA A 50 1.61 2.63 16.14
CA ALA A 50 0.84 1.53 16.71
C ALA A 50 1.72 0.31 17.01
N MET A 51 2.66 -0.06 16.13
CA MET A 51 3.58 -1.16 16.39
C MET A 51 4.52 -0.90 17.58
N THR A 52 4.95 0.34 17.80
CA THR A 52 5.77 0.68 18.98
C THR A 52 4.99 0.62 20.29
N LEU A 53 3.68 0.89 20.26
CA LEU A 53 2.81 0.84 21.44
C LEU A 53 2.33 -0.56 21.76
N TYR A 54 2.20 -1.42 20.74
CA TYR A 54 1.59 -2.76 20.83
C TYR A 54 2.49 -3.82 20.17
N PRO A 55 3.62 -4.18 20.80
CA PRO A 55 4.58 -5.13 20.23
C PRO A 55 3.99 -6.53 20.01
N GLU A 56 2.98 -6.94 20.79
CA GLU A 56 2.26 -8.20 20.63
C GLU A 56 1.41 -8.24 19.34
N VAL A 57 0.85 -7.09 18.94
CA VAL A 57 0.13 -6.93 17.67
C VAL A 57 1.13 -7.00 16.51
N GLN A 58 2.28 -6.35 16.65
CA GLN A 58 3.37 -6.42 15.68
C GLN A 58 3.86 -7.87 15.49
N ALA A 59 4.08 -8.62 16.57
CA ALA A 59 4.53 -10.00 16.49
C ALA A 59 3.55 -10.90 15.73
N LYS A 60 2.24 -10.75 15.97
CA LYS A 60 1.19 -11.49 15.25
C LYS A 60 1.14 -11.13 13.76
N ALA A 61 1.30 -9.84 13.43
CA ALA A 61 1.38 -9.38 12.05
C ALA A 61 2.58 -10.01 11.33
N GLN A 62 3.76 -10.00 11.97
CA GLN A 62 4.97 -10.59 11.41
C GLN A 62 4.83 -12.11 11.22
N GLU A 63 4.25 -12.82 12.19
CA GLU A 63 4.01 -14.26 12.09
C GLU A 63 3.10 -14.61 10.89
N GLU A 64 2.05 -13.83 10.65
CA GLU A 64 1.20 -14.02 9.46
C GLU A 64 1.98 -13.78 8.16
N ILE A 65 2.80 -12.73 8.09
CA ILE A 65 3.65 -12.44 6.92
C ILE A 65 4.62 -13.59 6.68
N ASP A 66 5.33 -14.03 7.71
CA ASP A 66 6.32 -15.10 7.63
C ASP A 66 5.67 -16.43 7.20
N ARG A 67 4.45 -16.70 7.68
CA ARG A 67 3.68 -17.90 7.30
C ARG A 67 3.24 -17.89 5.84
N VAL A 68 2.81 -16.74 5.31
CA VAL A 68 2.23 -16.64 3.96
C VAL A 68 3.32 -16.45 2.89
N VAL A 69 4.29 -15.57 3.15
CA VAL A 69 5.34 -15.24 2.18
C VAL A 69 6.50 -16.23 2.26
N GLY A 70 6.86 -16.63 3.49
CA GLY A 70 8.08 -17.38 3.76
C GLY A 70 9.34 -16.52 3.62
N ILE A 71 10.50 -17.17 3.68
CA ILE A 71 11.83 -16.51 3.76
C ILE A 71 12.55 -16.41 2.40
N GLY A 72 11.99 -17.02 1.36
CA GLY A 72 12.68 -17.24 0.07
C GLY A 72 12.24 -16.34 -1.08
N ARG A 73 11.24 -15.48 -0.87
CA ARG A 73 10.68 -14.61 -1.91
C ARG A 73 10.17 -13.29 -1.35
N LEU A 74 9.99 -12.32 -2.23
CA LEU A 74 9.28 -11.10 -1.90
C LEU A 74 7.76 -11.35 -1.87
N PRO A 75 6.99 -10.52 -1.13
CA PRO A 75 5.53 -10.55 -1.16
C PRO A 75 4.99 -10.26 -2.57
N ASP A 76 3.91 -10.92 -2.93
CA ASP A 76 3.14 -10.71 -4.15
C ASP A 76 1.70 -10.26 -3.83
N ILE A 77 1.03 -9.56 -4.76
CA ILE A 77 -0.35 -9.11 -4.56
C ILE A 77 -1.30 -10.29 -4.26
N SER A 78 -1.02 -11.45 -4.84
CA SER A 78 -1.79 -12.68 -4.64
C SER A 78 -1.77 -13.17 -3.19
N ASP A 79 -0.77 -12.78 -2.40
CA ASP A 79 -0.63 -13.18 -0.99
C ASP A 79 -1.68 -12.54 -0.09
N ARG A 80 -2.21 -11.37 -0.49
CA ARG A 80 -3.14 -10.58 0.32
C ARG A 80 -4.38 -11.37 0.75
N ALA A 81 -4.88 -12.26 -0.10
CA ALA A 81 -6.04 -13.10 0.22
C ALA A 81 -5.79 -14.05 1.41
N ASN A 82 -4.53 -14.40 1.65
CA ASN A 82 -4.10 -15.29 2.74
C ASN A 82 -3.62 -14.53 3.98
N MET A 83 -3.69 -13.18 3.97
CA MET A 83 -3.27 -12.30 5.07
C MET A 83 -4.47 -11.54 5.67
N PRO A 84 -5.44 -12.23 6.29
CA PRO A 84 -6.62 -11.59 6.85
C PRO A 84 -6.29 -10.63 8.00
N TYR A 85 -5.28 -10.91 8.81
CA TYR A 85 -4.90 -10.04 9.93
C TYR A 85 -4.30 -8.72 9.43
N MET A 86 -3.35 -8.79 8.50
CA MET A 86 -2.78 -7.59 7.87
C MET A 86 -3.81 -6.81 7.06
N THR A 87 -4.75 -7.49 6.40
CA THR A 87 -5.83 -6.83 5.66
C THR A 87 -6.79 -6.08 6.60
N ALA A 88 -7.12 -6.67 7.75
CA ALA A 88 -7.95 -6.02 8.77
C ALA A 88 -7.22 -4.83 9.42
N PHE A 89 -5.90 -4.91 9.59
CA PHE A 89 -5.09 -3.81 10.11
C PHE A 89 -5.00 -2.63 9.11
N ALA A 90 -4.75 -2.93 7.83
CA ALA A 90 -4.64 -1.93 6.78
C ALA A 90 -5.99 -1.29 6.39
N GLY A 91 -7.11 -1.98 6.59
CA GLY A 91 -8.45 -1.50 6.19
C GLY A 91 -9.15 -0.57 7.18
N ASN A 92 -8.60 -0.34 8.39
CA ASN A 92 -9.33 0.27 9.51
C ASN A 92 -8.93 1.71 9.86
N SER A 93 -8.61 2.54 8.86
CA SER A 93 -8.09 3.91 9.05
C SER A 93 -9.04 4.94 9.67
N SER A 94 -10.35 4.67 9.83
CA SER A 94 -11.30 5.72 10.26
C SER A 94 -12.14 5.46 11.52
N ALA A 95 -12.09 4.28 12.14
CA ALA A 95 -12.80 4.05 13.42
C ALA A 95 -12.36 2.82 14.23
N GLY A 96 -11.62 1.87 13.62
CA GLY A 96 -11.48 0.53 14.18
C GLY A 96 -10.26 0.29 15.07
N THR A 97 -9.24 1.14 15.03
CA THR A 97 -7.97 0.90 15.75
C THR A 97 -8.17 0.74 17.26
N LEU A 98 -9.15 1.43 17.85
CA LEU A 98 -9.40 1.37 19.30
C LEU A 98 -10.15 0.10 19.75
N SER A 99 -10.85 -0.60 18.85
CA SER A 99 -11.60 -1.81 19.22
C SER A 99 -10.72 -3.06 19.32
N TYR A 100 -9.58 -3.09 18.62
CA TYR A 100 -8.65 -4.23 18.63
C TYR A 100 -7.54 -4.13 19.68
N LEU A 101 -7.42 -2.97 20.34
CA LEU A 101 -6.48 -2.71 21.44
C LEU A 101 -7.09 -3.01 22.82
N ARG A 102 -8.33 -3.52 22.84
CA ARG A 102 -8.98 -4.11 24.02
C ARG A 102 -9.19 -5.59 23.79
N VAL A 103 -8.12 -6.36 23.90
CA VAL A 103 -8.17 -7.76 24.35
C VAL A 103 -7.14 -7.89 25.46
#